data_AF-A0A094KV42-F1
#
_entry.id   AF-A0A094KV42-F1
#
_cell.length_a   1.000
_cell.length_b   1.000
_cell.length_c   1.000
_cell.angle_alpha   90.00
_cell.angle_beta   90.00
_cell.angle_gamma   90.00
#
_symmetry.space_group_name_H-M   'P 1'
#
loop_
_entity.id
_entity.type
_entity.pdbx_description
1 polymer ?
#
loop_
_entity_poly.entity_id
_entity_poly.type
_entity_poly.pdbx_seq_one_letter_code
_entity_poly.pdbx_strand_id
1 'polypeptide(L)'
;MKHYFKEGYLQDRFKNIPFKEIDEMMWDIVGAFNIIGMKTIFCCQGHKSYEYPYVIFDENISDKEIENIAYILLTCDSYKGSFNK
;
A
#
# COMPACT_ATOMS: atom_id res chain seq x y z
N MET A 1 -4.80 -2.64 -15.63
CA MET A 1 -4.75 -3.17 -14.25
C MET A 1 -6.08 -2.85 -13.59
N LYS A 2 -6.63 -3.69 -12.70
CA LYS A 2 -7.89 -3.39 -12.01
C LYS A 2 -7.57 -2.71 -10.69
N HIS A 3 -7.96 -1.45 -10.51
CA HIS A 3 -7.80 -0.74 -9.24
C HIS A 3 -8.84 -1.19 -8.22
N TYR A 4 -8.43 -1.30 -6.95
CA TYR A 4 -9.35 -1.57 -5.85
C TYR A 4 -10.12 -0.33 -5.40
N PHE A 5 -9.54 0.85 -5.60
CA PHE A 5 -10.21 2.13 -5.36
C PHE A 5 -10.73 2.71 -6.67
N LYS A 6 -11.91 3.34 -6.63
CA LYS A 6 -12.41 4.11 -7.77
C LYS A 6 -11.47 5.28 -8.06
N GLU A 7 -11.24 5.57 -9.33
CA GLU A 7 -10.51 6.76 -9.75
C GLU A 7 -11.18 8.02 -9.15
N GLY A 8 -10.39 8.87 -8.50
CA GLY A 8 -10.86 10.05 -7.76
C GLY A 8 -11.08 9.83 -6.26
N TYR A 9 -11.39 8.60 -5.81
CA TYR A 9 -11.68 8.34 -4.39
C TYR A 9 -10.50 8.67 -3.47
N LEU A 10 -9.31 8.21 -3.84
CA LEU A 10 -8.10 8.45 -3.05
C LEU A 10 -7.69 9.91 -3.06
N GLN A 11 -7.84 10.59 -4.20
CA GLN A 11 -7.55 12.01 -4.37
C GLN A 11 -8.47 12.87 -3.49
N ASP A 12 -9.75 12.54 -3.43
CA ASP A 12 -10.73 13.25 -2.60
C ASP A 12 -10.49 13.03 -1.10
N ARG A 13 -10.11 11.80 -0.73
CA ARG A 13 -9.91 11.40 0.66
C ARG A 13 -8.58 11.91 1.24
N PHE A 14 -7.52 11.91 0.45
CA PHE A 14 -6.17 12.28 0.89
C PHE A 14 -5.61 13.42 0.03
N LYS A 15 -6.16 14.61 0.22
CA LYS A 15 -5.82 15.82 -0.56
C LYS A 15 -4.34 16.22 -0.51
N ASN A 16 -3.62 15.76 0.51
CA ASN A 16 -2.20 16.07 0.71
C ASN A 16 -1.25 15.05 0.06
N ILE A 17 -1.78 13.99 -0.55
CA ILE A 17 -0.99 12.98 -1.26
C ILE A 17 -1.11 13.26 -2.76
N PRO A 18 -0.01 13.51 -3.49
CA PRO A 18 -0.05 13.84 -4.90
C PRO A 18 -0.19 12.57 -5.75
N PHE A 19 -1.32 11.86 -5.66
CA PHE A 19 -1.53 10.60 -6.39
C PHE A 19 -1.31 10.72 -7.90
N LYS A 20 -1.60 11.88 -8.51
CA LYS A 20 -1.36 12.10 -9.95
C LYS A 20 0.12 12.10 -10.34
N GLU A 21 1.02 12.28 -9.38
CA GLU A 21 2.48 12.28 -9.57
C GLU A 21 3.12 10.94 -9.18
N ILE A 22 2.32 10.02 -8.63
CA ILE A 22 2.73 8.68 -8.23
C ILE A 22 2.32 7.70 -9.33
N ASP A 23 3.18 6.72 -9.63
CA ASP A 23 2.85 5.63 -10.56
C ASP A 23 1.54 4.94 -10.18
N GLU A 24 0.64 4.75 -11.14
CA GLU A 24 -0.72 4.22 -10.90
C GLU A 24 -0.73 2.87 -10.16
N MET A 25 0.28 2.01 -10.40
CA MET A 25 0.40 0.73 -9.70
C MET A 25 0.62 0.88 -8.19
N MET A 26 1.17 2.01 -7.74
CA MET A 26 1.40 2.30 -6.33
C MET A 26 0.16 2.89 -5.63
N TRP A 27 -0.86 3.33 -6.38
CA TRP A 27 -2.02 4.02 -5.80
C TRP A 27 -2.76 3.16 -4.79
N ASP A 28 -3.02 1.90 -5.12
CA ASP A 28 -3.81 1.02 -4.25
C ASP A 28 -3.07 0.71 -2.95
N ILE A 29 -1.75 0.49 -3.01
CA ILE A 29 -0.96 0.16 -1.81
C ILE A 29 -0.75 1.40 -0.92
N VAL A 30 -0.46 2.57 -1.51
CA VAL A 30 -0.38 3.84 -0.78
C VAL A 30 -1.72 4.18 -0.16
N GLY A 31 -2.81 4.05 -0.92
CA GLY A 31 -4.17 4.28 -0.43
C GLY A 31 -4.53 3.37 0.73
N ALA A 32 -4.27 2.07 0.61
CA ALA A 32 -4.57 1.09 1.65
C ALA A 32 -3.83 1.40 2.97
N PHE A 33 -2.52 1.67 2.92
CA PHE A 33 -1.75 2.00 4.12
C PHE A 33 -2.24 3.27 4.80
N ASN A 34 -2.48 4.36 4.05
CA ASN A 34 -2.98 5.60 4.64
C ASN A 34 -4.40 5.45 5.20
N ILE A 35 -5.26 4.59 4.62
CA ILE A 35 -6.60 4.30 5.15
C ILE A 35 -6.54 3.64 6.53
N ILE A 36 -5.57 2.76 6.76
CA ILE A 36 -5.40 2.08 8.05
C ILE A 36 -4.54 2.87 9.05
N GLY A 37 -4.20 4.12 8.74
CA GLY A 37 -3.42 5.00 9.62
C GLY A 37 -1.90 4.83 9.49
N MET A 38 -1.41 3.96 8.61
CA MET A 38 0.01 3.87 8.27
C MET A 38 0.36 4.96 7.27
N LYS A 39 0.66 6.15 7.78
CA LYS A 39 1.00 7.32 6.95
C LYS A 39 2.25 7.03 6.11
N THR A 40 2.12 7.14 4.79
CA THR A 40 3.24 6.98 3.85
C THR A 40 3.84 8.33 3.49
N ILE A 41 5.15 8.41 3.33
CA ILE A 41 5.85 9.66 2.91
C ILE A 41 6.50 9.53 1.54
N PHE A 42 6.79 8.31 1.08
CA PHE A 42 7.40 8.06 -0.22
C PHE A 42 7.01 6.67 -0.73
N CYS A 43 7.01 6.50 -2.04
CA CYS A 43 6.88 5.20 -2.69
C CYS A 43 7.62 5.18 -4.01
N CYS A 44 8.02 4.00 -4.46
CA CYS A 44 8.61 3.80 -5.78
C CYS A 44 8.25 2.41 -6.29
N GLN A 45 7.90 2.34 -7.57
CA GLN A 45 7.60 1.09 -8.26
C GLN A 45 8.87 0.27 -8.60
N GLY A 46 10.03 0.91 -8.61
CA GLY A 46 11.28 0.36 -9.17
C GLY A 46 11.43 0.72 -10.65
N HIS A 47 12.66 1.01 -11.06
CA HIS A 47 13.00 1.42 -12.42
C HIS A 47 13.53 0.26 -13.27
N LYS A 48 13.99 -0.82 -12.63
CA LYS A 48 14.56 -1.99 -13.29
C LYS A 48 13.79 -3.26 -12.93
N SER A 49 13.86 -4.26 -13.80
CA SER A 49 13.12 -5.51 -13.64
C SER A 49 13.48 -6.34 -12.40
N TYR A 50 14.62 -6.05 -11.77
CA TYR A 50 15.09 -6.71 -10.56
C TYR A 50 14.86 -5.88 -9.29
N GLU A 51 14.33 -4.66 -9.42
CA GLU A 51 13.96 -3.81 -8.30
C GLU A 51 12.54 -4.13 -7.87
N TYR A 52 12.30 -4.17 -6.56
CA TYR A 52 10.96 -4.41 -6.02
C TYR A 52 10.29 -3.08 -5.68
N PRO A 53 8.96 -2.98 -5.85
CA PRO A 53 8.21 -1.84 -5.34
C PRO A 53 8.42 -1.69 -3.83
N TYR A 54 8.55 -0.45 -3.37
CA TYR A 54 8.69 -0.14 -1.95
C TYR A 54 7.93 1.11 -1.55
N VAL A 55 7.60 1.19 -0.25
CA VAL A 55 6.92 2.30 0.40
C VAL A 55 7.74 2.68 1.64
N ILE A 56 7.87 3.98 1.90
CA ILE A 56 8.49 4.51 3.12
C ILE A 56 7.38 5.15 3.94
N PHE A 57 7.34 4.81 5.22
CA PHE A 57 6.39 5.34 6.19
C PHE A 57 6.93 6.59 6.88
N ASP A 58 6.01 7.39 7.42
CA ASP A 58 6.33 8.51 8.31
C ASP A 58 7.14 8.03 9.51
N GLU A 59 8.08 8.83 10.00
CA GLU A 59 8.98 8.48 11.12
C GLU A 59 8.24 8.14 12.42
N ASN A 60 6.98 8.57 12.55
CA ASN A 60 6.15 8.24 13.71
C ASN A 60 5.54 6.83 13.64
N ILE A 61 5.66 6.13 12.52
CA ILE A 61 5.25 4.72 12.38
C ILE A 61 6.40 3.85 12.86
N SER A 62 6.16 3.07 13.91
CA SER A 62 7.19 2.21 14.49
C SER A 62 7.45 0.97 13.63
N ASP A 63 8.66 0.43 13.72
CA ASP A 63 9.01 -0.87 13.12
C ASP A 63 8.03 -1.96 13.53
N LYS A 64 7.51 -1.90 14.77
CA LYS A 64 6.57 -2.89 15.26
C LYS A 64 5.22 -2.85 14.53
N GLU A 65 4.73 -1.67 14.21
CA GLU A 65 3.50 -1.50 13.41
C GLU A 65 3.70 -2.02 11.98
N ILE A 66 4.87 -1.75 11.40
CA ILE A 66 5.25 -2.26 10.07
C ILE A 66 5.31 -3.80 10.08
N GLU A 67 5.98 -4.39 11.06
CA GLU A 67 6.05 -5.85 11.25
C GLU A 67 4.67 -6.48 11.38
N ASN A 68 3.78 -5.88 12.18
CA ASN A 68 2.44 -6.42 12.42
C ASN A 68 1.63 -6.46 11.12
N ILE A 69 1.69 -5.39 10.31
CA ILE A 69 0.98 -5.34 9.04
C ILE A 69 1.61 -6.27 8.01
N ALA A 70 2.94 -6.34 7.93
CA ALA A 70 3.63 -7.31 7.08
C ALA A 70 3.23 -8.75 7.44
N TYR A 71 3.18 -9.07 8.74
CA TYR A 71 2.73 -10.38 9.22
C TYR A 71 1.28 -10.68 8.79
N ILE A 72 0.36 -9.72 8.95
CA ILE A 72 -1.04 -9.88 8.51
C ILE A 72 -1.10 -10.15 7.01
N LEU A 73 -0.41 -9.33 6.19
CA LEU A 73 -0.42 -9.50 4.73
C LEU A 73 0.13 -10.86 4.30
N LEU A 74 1.23 -11.30 4.89
CA LEU A 74 1.88 -12.58 4.57
C LEU A 74 1.08 -13.79 5.08
N THR A 75 0.34 -13.66 6.18
CA THR A 75 -0.44 -14.76 6.75
C THR A 75 -1.87 -14.85 6.21
N CYS A 76 -2.45 -13.75 5.75
CA CYS A 76 -3.73 -13.75 5.06
C CYS A 76 -3.67 -14.51 3.72
N ASP A 77 -2.53 -14.50 3.02
CA ASP A 77 -2.36 -15.34 1.82
C ASP A 77 -2.36 -16.85 2.16
N SER A 78 -1.91 -17.24 3.35
CA SER A 78 -1.98 -18.61 3.85
C SER A 78 -3.41 -19.09 4.15
N TYR A 79 -4.38 -18.17 4.32
CA TYR A 79 -5.78 -18.50 4.59
C TYR A 79 -6.61 -18.86 3.34
N LYS A 80 -6.08 -18.65 2.13
CA LYS A 80 -6.75 -19.04 0.87
C LYS A 80 -6.78 -20.56 0.64
N GLY A 81 -6.23 -21.38 1.53
CA GLY A 81 -6.27 -22.84 1.49
C GLY A 81 -7.47 -23.52 2.18
N SER A 82 -8.43 -22.77 2.75
CA SER A 82 -9.51 -23.36 3.58
C SER A 82 -10.93 -22.96 3.18
N PHE A 83 -11.15 -22.60 1.92
CA PHE A 83 -12.51 -22.49 1.34
C PHE A 83 -12.64 -23.37 0.09
N ASN A 84 -12.51 -24.68 0.29
CA ASN A 84 -13.18 -25.67 -0.54
C ASN A 84 -14.08 -26.50 0.38
N LYS A 85 -15.36 -26.14 0.41
CA LYS A 85 -16.46 -27.04 0.77
C LYS A 85 -17.18 -27.41 -0.51
#